data_AF-A0A974D4B2-F1
#
_entry.id   AF-A0A974D4B2-F1
#
_cell.length_a   1.000
_cell.length_b   1.000
_cell.length_c   1.000
_cell.angle_alpha   90.00
_cell.angle_beta   90.00
_cell.angle_gamma   90.00
#
_symmetry.space_group_name_H-M   'P 1'
#
loop_
_entity.id
_entity.type
_entity.pdbx_description
1 polymer ?
#
loop_
_entity_poly.entity_id
_entity_poly.type
_entity_poly.pdbx_seq_one_letter_code
_entity_poly.pdbx_strand_id
1 'polypeptide(L)'
;MGLSLKKLRFTIPWGQLAAKAWGPTEGRPVLCLHGWLDNANTFDRPIPLLPNDHHFVALDFSGHGLSSHMPEGVRYQNNDYVTDIHRDVIQTHLKKAINCYSHFEGVSAGKIYSPEGALQRLLEANDSLTLESGKLLLQRGTKTVEGGVVFSRDIRVTVFNPVPLSTEQCILMLSKIQADVHIIMANNGHTSDMLREFYTDVGQALLKGYKGNLKEHCQVTVVDGNHFVHLNEPEKVASIVSDFLHSRSYRQCNL
;
A
#
# COMPACT_ATOMS: atom_id res chain seq x y z
N MET A 1 -12.80 -11.03 -20.86
CA MET A 1 -13.05 -11.65 -19.54
C MET A 1 -12.30 -10.83 -18.49
N GLY A 2 -13.02 -10.26 -17.52
CA GLY A 2 -12.38 -9.48 -16.44
C GLY A 2 -11.60 -10.38 -15.47
N LEU A 3 -10.64 -9.80 -14.75
CA LEU A 3 -9.86 -10.52 -13.73
C LEU A 3 -10.77 -10.98 -12.58
N SER A 4 -10.71 -12.26 -12.22
CA SER A 4 -11.44 -12.76 -11.04
C SER A 4 -10.81 -12.22 -9.76
N LEU A 5 -11.60 -11.57 -8.90
CA LEU A 5 -11.17 -11.10 -7.59
C LEU A 5 -11.34 -12.21 -6.53
N LYS A 6 -10.28 -12.50 -5.78
CA LYS A 6 -10.28 -13.38 -4.60
C LYS A 6 -9.86 -12.61 -3.35
N LYS A 7 -10.43 -12.97 -2.20
CA LYS A 7 -9.99 -12.46 -0.89
C LYS A 7 -9.06 -13.49 -0.27
N LEU A 8 -7.87 -13.07 0.14
CA LEU A 8 -6.85 -13.93 0.75
C LEU A 8 -6.62 -13.52 2.21
N ARG A 9 -6.16 -14.48 3.02
CA ARG A 9 -5.70 -14.24 4.39
C ARG A 9 -4.42 -15.03 4.65
N PHE A 10 -3.47 -14.39 5.32
CA PHE A 10 -2.19 -14.99 5.71
C PHE A 10 -2.06 -14.91 7.23
N THR A 11 -1.81 -16.04 7.88
CA THR A 11 -1.55 -16.05 9.33
C THR A 11 -0.13 -15.54 9.60
N ILE A 12 -0.01 -14.64 10.57
CA ILE A 12 1.25 -14.07 11.08
C ILE A 12 1.28 -14.23 12.60
N PRO A 13 2.44 -14.09 13.27
CA PRO A 13 2.56 -14.36 14.71
C PRO A 13 1.60 -13.54 15.59
N TRP A 14 1.20 -12.35 15.14
CA TRP A 14 0.29 -11.46 15.87
C TRP A 14 -1.14 -11.39 15.30
N GLY A 15 -1.50 -12.26 14.35
CA GLY A 15 -2.86 -12.31 13.82
C GLY A 15 -2.94 -12.74 12.36
N GLN A 16 -3.60 -11.94 11.54
CA GLN A 16 -3.78 -12.21 10.12
C GLN A 16 -3.57 -10.97 9.26
N LEU A 17 -2.83 -11.12 8.17
CA LEU A 17 -2.85 -10.16 7.07
C LEU A 17 -3.98 -10.52 6.10
N ALA A 18 -4.74 -9.52 5.67
CA ALA A 18 -5.73 -9.66 4.62
C ALA A 18 -5.17 -9.15 3.30
N ALA A 19 -5.58 -9.78 2.20
CA ALA A 19 -5.22 -9.31 0.87
C ALA A 19 -6.36 -9.52 -0.14
N LYS A 20 -6.23 -8.88 -1.29
CA LYS A 20 -7.05 -9.08 -2.49
C LYS A 20 -6.17 -9.59 -3.60
N ALA A 21 -6.65 -10.54 -4.38
CA ALA A 21 -5.90 -11.09 -5.50
C ALA A 21 -6.71 -11.06 -6.80
N TRP A 22 -6.03 -10.76 -7.91
CA TRP A 22 -6.59 -10.70 -9.26
C TRP A 22 -5.73 -11.50 -10.22
N GLY A 23 -6.37 -12.09 -11.23
CA GLY A 23 -5.69 -12.84 -12.30
C GLY A 23 -5.39 -14.30 -11.96
N PRO A 24 -4.85 -15.06 -12.94
CA PRO A 24 -4.57 -16.48 -12.79
C PRO A 24 -3.48 -16.73 -11.75
N THR A 25 -3.56 -17.82 -10.98
CA THR A 25 -2.53 -18.19 -9.99
C THR A 25 -1.18 -18.51 -10.62
N GLU A 26 -1.20 -18.96 -11.87
CA GLU A 26 0.00 -19.23 -12.68
C GLU A 26 0.53 -17.98 -13.39
N GLY A 27 -0.16 -16.83 -13.22
CA GLY A 27 0.29 -15.55 -13.75
C GLY A 27 1.53 -15.05 -13.04
N ARG A 28 2.27 -14.14 -13.68
CA ARG A 28 3.48 -13.56 -13.08
C ARG A 28 3.13 -12.79 -11.79
N PRO A 29 3.75 -13.08 -10.64
CA PRO A 29 3.33 -12.52 -9.36
C PRO A 29 3.69 -11.04 -9.25
N VAL A 30 2.72 -10.24 -8.81
CA VAL A 30 2.89 -8.81 -8.53
C VAL A 30 2.34 -8.52 -7.13
N LEU A 31 3.19 -8.09 -6.22
CA LEU A 31 2.78 -7.61 -4.89
C LEU A 31 2.45 -6.12 -4.96
N CYS A 32 1.25 -5.74 -4.51
CA CYS A 32 0.78 -4.36 -4.47
C CYS A 32 0.67 -3.89 -3.02
N LEU A 33 1.30 -2.76 -2.70
CA LEU A 33 1.38 -2.20 -1.35
C LEU A 33 0.78 -0.79 -1.32
N HIS A 34 -0.19 -0.55 -0.44
CA HIS A 34 -0.95 0.71 -0.39
C HIS A 34 -0.21 1.81 0.39
N GLY A 35 -0.68 3.06 0.25
CA GLY A 35 -0.18 4.21 1.01
C GLY A 35 -0.58 4.21 2.49
N TRP A 36 -0.09 5.18 3.25
CA TRP A 36 -0.42 5.32 4.67
C TRP A 36 -1.91 5.61 4.87
N LEU A 37 -2.55 4.95 5.85
CA LEU A 37 -3.99 5.05 6.18
C LEU A 37 -4.99 4.63 5.07
N ASP A 38 -4.49 4.16 3.93
CA ASP A 38 -5.24 3.49 2.86
C ASP A 38 -5.51 2.02 3.20
N ASN A 39 -5.86 1.22 2.19
CA ASN A 39 -5.98 -0.23 2.24
C ASN A 39 -5.94 -0.80 0.80
N ALA A 40 -6.03 -2.14 0.66
CA ALA A 40 -5.96 -2.85 -0.62
C ALA A 40 -7.01 -2.42 -1.65
N ASN A 41 -8.10 -1.74 -1.26
CA ASN A 41 -9.06 -1.21 -2.22
C ASN A 41 -8.46 -0.08 -3.09
N THR A 42 -7.36 0.55 -2.71
CA THR A 42 -6.65 1.54 -3.55
C THR A 42 -6.31 1.00 -4.95
N PHE A 43 -6.27 -0.33 -5.11
CA PHE A 43 -5.97 -1.01 -6.37
C PHE A 43 -7.19 -1.50 -7.17
N ASP A 44 -8.42 -1.29 -6.69
CA ASP A 44 -9.64 -1.81 -7.31
C ASP A 44 -9.93 -1.22 -8.69
N ARG A 45 -9.52 0.03 -8.91
CA ARG A 45 -9.67 0.74 -10.17
C ARG A 45 -8.49 0.52 -11.13
N PRO A 46 -7.21 0.58 -10.70
CA PRO A 46 -6.09 0.39 -11.62
C PRO A 46 -5.90 -1.07 -12.06
N ILE A 47 -5.96 -2.07 -11.18
CA ILE A 47 -5.65 -3.47 -11.54
C ILE A 47 -6.50 -4.01 -12.71
N PRO A 48 -7.82 -3.74 -12.79
CA PRO A 48 -8.63 -4.17 -13.94
C PRO A 48 -8.16 -3.62 -15.30
N LEU A 49 -7.34 -2.57 -15.33
CA LEU A 49 -6.76 -1.99 -16.54
C LEU A 49 -5.36 -2.54 -16.87
N LEU A 50 -4.79 -3.38 -16.01
CA LEU A 50 -3.45 -3.96 -16.16
C LEU A 50 -3.49 -5.30 -16.92
N PRO A 51 -2.33 -5.82 -17.35
CA PRO A 51 -2.25 -7.05 -18.13
C PRO A 51 -2.83 -8.24 -17.38
N ASN A 52 -3.52 -9.13 -18.11
CA ASN A 52 -4.29 -10.23 -17.50
C ASN A 52 -3.52 -11.55 -17.33
N ASP A 53 -2.25 -11.57 -17.70
CA ASP A 53 -1.29 -12.66 -17.55
C ASP A 53 -0.48 -12.57 -16.23
N HIS A 54 -0.81 -11.61 -15.37
CA HIS A 54 -0.19 -11.40 -14.06
C HIS A 54 -1.12 -11.85 -12.91
N HIS A 55 -0.51 -12.28 -11.81
CA HIS A 55 -1.18 -12.56 -10.54
C HIS A 55 -0.92 -11.43 -9.55
N PHE A 56 -1.85 -10.49 -9.46
CA PHE A 56 -1.73 -9.36 -8.55
C PHE A 56 -2.22 -9.75 -7.15
N VAL A 57 -1.46 -9.38 -6.12
CA VAL A 57 -1.84 -9.55 -4.71
C VAL A 57 -1.67 -8.20 -4.01
N ALA A 58 -2.78 -7.53 -3.69
CA ALA A 58 -2.78 -6.31 -2.89
C ALA A 58 -2.97 -6.62 -1.41
N LEU A 59 -1.96 -6.32 -0.61
CA LEU A 59 -1.92 -6.57 0.82
C LEU A 59 -2.53 -5.39 1.59
N ASP A 60 -3.27 -5.66 2.66
CA ASP A 60 -3.50 -4.69 3.72
C ASP A 60 -2.36 -4.80 4.75
N PHE A 61 -1.63 -3.72 5.01
CA PHE A 61 -0.61 -3.72 6.08
C PHE A 61 -1.22 -3.99 7.46
N SER A 62 -0.42 -4.47 8.40
CA SER A 62 -0.80 -4.52 9.82
C SER A 62 -1.38 -3.17 10.25
N GLY A 63 -2.48 -3.20 11.01
CA GLY A 63 -3.17 -1.98 11.44
C GLY A 63 -4.01 -1.27 10.37
N HIS A 64 -4.10 -1.80 9.15
CA HIS A 64 -4.87 -1.23 8.04
C HIS A 64 -5.91 -2.20 7.49
N GLY A 65 -6.93 -1.66 6.82
CA GLY A 65 -7.96 -2.43 6.13
C GLY A 65 -8.56 -3.55 6.98
N LEU A 66 -8.44 -4.80 6.50
CA LEU A 66 -8.93 -5.99 7.20
C LEU A 66 -7.84 -6.82 7.87
N SER A 67 -6.60 -6.29 7.95
CA SER A 67 -5.49 -6.92 8.65
C SER A 67 -5.59 -6.70 10.16
N SER A 68 -5.01 -7.64 10.91
CA SER A 68 -4.86 -7.53 12.35
C SER A 68 -4.04 -6.30 12.72
N HIS A 69 -4.36 -5.72 13.86
CA HIS A 69 -3.54 -4.70 14.49
C HIS A 69 -2.31 -5.37 15.12
N MET A 70 -1.23 -4.61 15.28
CA MET A 70 -0.09 -5.05 16.09
C MET A 70 -0.54 -5.31 17.55
N PRO A 71 0.14 -6.18 18.32
CA PRO A 71 -0.17 -6.41 19.73
C PRO A 71 -0.14 -5.12 20.55
N GLU A 72 -0.85 -5.07 21.68
CA GLU A 72 -0.81 -3.91 22.57
C GLU A 72 0.61 -3.55 23.02
N GLY A 73 0.88 -2.26 23.20
CA GLY A 73 2.20 -1.75 23.54
C GLY A 73 3.21 -1.69 22.39
N VAL A 74 2.95 -2.40 21.27
CA VAL A 74 3.78 -2.33 20.06
C VAL A 74 3.41 -1.08 19.26
N ARG A 75 4.43 -0.37 18.78
CA ARG A 75 4.30 0.80 17.91
C ARG A 75 4.44 0.39 16.45
N TYR A 76 3.92 1.21 15.54
CA TYR A 76 4.20 1.08 14.11
C TYR A 76 5.42 1.93 13.77
N GLN A 77 6.49 1.29 13.31
CA GLN A 77 7.66 1.93 12.71
C GLN A 77 7.68 1.64 11.21
N ASN A 78 8.31 2.52 10.42
CA ASN A 78 8.38 2.35 8.96
C ASN A 78 8.98 1.00 8.54
N ASN A 79 9.96 0.50 9.31
CA ASN A 79 10.60 -0.79 9.04
C ASN A 79 9.73 -2.00 9.42
N ASP A 80 8.68 -1.82 10.24
CA ASP A 80 7.82 -2.94 10.64
C ASP A 80 6.99 -3.43 9.44
N TYR A 81 6.64 -2.56 8.50
CA TYR A 81 5.99 -2.98 7.25
C TYR A 81 6.88 -3.85 6.37
N VAL A 82 8.21 -3.78 6.53
CA VAL A 82 9.13 -4.73 5.87
C VAL A 82 8.92 -6.14 6.43
N THR A 83 8.57 -6.28 7.71
CA THR A 83 8.28 -7.59 8.32
C THR A 83 6.99 -8.20 7.79
N ASP A 84 5.97 -7.37 7.48
CA ASP A 84 4.73 -7.83 6.83
C ASP A 84 5.00 -8.43 5.43
N ILE A 85 6.02 -7.93 4.71
CA ILE A 85 6.34 -8.36 3.33
C ILE A 85 7.52 -9.34 3.25
N HIS A 86 8.26 -9.55 4.34
CA HIS A 86 9.49 -10.34 4.29
C HIS A 86 9.16 -11.78 3.90
N ARG A 87 9.95 -12.32 2.96
CA ARG A 87 9.77 -13.66 2.37
C ARG A 87 9.58 -14.73 3.44
N ASP A 88 10.26 -14.64 4.57
CA ASP A 88 10.12 -15.64 5.63
C ASP A 88 8.77 -15.58 6.34
N VAL A 89 8.11 -14.43 6.45
CA VAL A 89 6.75 -14.35 7.02
C VAL A 89 5.73 -14.90 6.01
N ILE A 90 5.94 -14.68 4.71
CA ILE A 90 5.03 -15.16 3.65
C ILE A 90 5.27 -16.64 3.29
N GLN A 91 6.54 -17.11 3.24
CA GLN A 91 6.92 -18.50 2.88
C GLN A 91 6.95 -19.45 4.09
N THR A 92 7.40 -19.02 5.28
CA THR A 92 7.49 -19.94 6.45
C THR A 92 6.09 -20.34 6.94
N HIS A 93 5.07 -19.53 6.67
CA HIS A 93 3.70 -19.78 7.13
C HIS A 93 2.83 -20.60 6.16
N LEU A 94 3.36 -21.00 5.01
CA LEU A 94 2.83 -22.12 4.22
C LEU A 94 3.22 -23.49 4.82
N LYS A 95 4.16 -23.55 5.78
CA LYS A 95 4.66 -24.82 6.36
C LYS A 95 4.52 -24.99 7.88
N LYS A 96 4.10 -23.96 8.64
CA LYS A 96 3.97 -24.07 10.10
C LYS A 96 2.71 -23.36 10.61
N ALA A 97 1.57 -24.04 10.46
CA ALA A 97 0.43 -23.83 11.33
C ALA A 97 0.59 -24.71 12.58
N ILE A 98 0.04 -24.26 13.70
CA ILE A 98 -0.02 -24.88 15.04
C ILE A 98 1.07 -24.38 16.01
N ASN A 99 0.78 -23.28 16.73
CA ASN A 99 0.43 -23.34 18.15
C ASN A 99 -0.08 -21.98 18.69
N CYS A 100 -1.11 -22.09 19.54
CA CYS A 100 -1.87 -21.14 20.38
C CYS A 100 -1.28 -19.74 20.66
N TYR A 101 -2.08 -18.67 20.83
CA TYR A 101 -3.04 -18.50 21.94
C TYR A 101 -4.28 -17.63 21.63
N SER A 102 -5.28 -17.87 22.47
CA SER A 102 -6.65 -17.37 22.52
C SER A 102 -6.83 -15.99 23.17
N HIS A 103 -7.82 -15.28 22.62
CA HIS A 103 -8.75 -14.33 23.25
C HIS A 103 -8.18 -13.07 23.90
N PHE A 104 -8.31 -11.93 23.22
CA PHE A 104 -8.57 -10.64 23.86
C PHE A 104 -9.50 -9.81 22.96
N GLU A 105 -10.75 -9.66 23.40
CA GLU A 105 -11.66 -8.62 22.94
C GLU A 105 -11.31 -7.31 23.64
N GLY A 106 -11.30 -6.19 22.91
CA GLY A 106 -11.21 -4.87 23.52
C GLY A 106 -10.37 -3.82 22.77
N VAL A 107 -10.48 -3.71 21.44
CA VAL A 107 -10.06 -2.48 20.78
C VAL A 107 -11.04 -1.38 21.20
N SER A 108 -10.57 -0.37 21.93
CA SER A 108 -11.34 0.84 22.27
C SER A 108 -12.15 1.26 21.04
N ALA A 109 -13.49 1.20 21.17
CA ALA A 109 -14.38 1.55 20.08
C ALA A 109 -14.15 3.02 19.76
N GLY A 110 -13.39 3.28 18.68
CA GLY A 110 -13.20 4.62 18.17
C GLY A 110 -14.55 5.31 17.95
N LYS A 111 -14.55 6.64 17.80
CA LYS A 111 -15.76 7.42 17.53
C LYS A 111 -16.62 6.72 16.45
N ILE A 112 -17.88 6.47 16.76
CA ILE A 112 -18.86 5.92 15.82
C ILE A 112 -19.33 7.06 14.91
N TYR A 113 -19.36 6.80 13.61
CA TYR A 113 -19.84 7.72 12.58
C TYR A 113 -21.03 7.09 11.86
N SER A 114 -21.91 7.91 11.28
CA SER A 114 -22.72 7.42 10.15
C SER A 114 -21.80 7.12 8.96
N PRO A 115 -22.19 6.24 8.01
CA PRO A 115 -21.42 6.01 6.79
C PRO A 115 -21.09 7.32 6.04
N GLU A 116 -22.05 8.23 5.95
CA GLU A 116 -21.89 9.54 5.32
C GLU A 116 -20.94 10.43 6.11
N GLY A 117 -21.02 10.41 7.45
CA GLY A 117 -20.12 11.16 8.32
C GLY A 117 -18.67 10.66 8.28
N ALA A 118 -18.48 9.35 8.10
CA ALA A 118 -17.16 8.76 7.88
C ALA A 118 -16.57 9.19 6.52
N LEU A 119 -17.40 9.22 5.48
CA LEU A 119 -17.03 9.70 4.14
C LEU A 119 -16.67 11.18 4.15
N GLN A 120 -17.52 12.01 4.75
CA GLN A 120 -17.25 13.43 4.90
C GLN A 120 -15.91 13.65 5.62
N ARG A 121 -15.69 12.99 6.77
CA ARG A 121 -14.42 13.09 7.51
C ARG A 121 -13.22 12.65 6.68
N LEU A 122 -13.35 11.59 5.87
CA LEU A 122 -12.26 11.13 5.01
C LEU A 122 -11.92 12.17 3.95
N LEU A 123 -12.93 12.73 3.28
CA LEU A 123 -12.77 13.71 2.22
C LEU A 123 -12.22 15.05 2.76
N GLU A 124 -12.69 15.51 3.92
CA GLU A 124 -12.17 16.72 4.60
C GLU A 124 -10.69 16.59 4.98
N ALA A 125 -10.21 15.37 5.21
CA ALA A 125 -8.79 15.11 5.50
C ALA A 125 -7.96 14.90 4.23
N ASN A 126 -8.58 14.79 3.05
CA ASN A 126 -7.94 14.40 1.80
C ASN A 126 -8.58 15.13 0.60
N ASP A 127 -8.24 16.40 0.41
CA ASP A 127 -8.81 17.25 -0.65
C ASP A 127 -8.60 16.71 -2.09
N SER A 128 -7.65 15.80 -2.27
CA SER A 128 -7.37 15.14 -3.56
C SER A 128 -8.21 13.89 -3.83
N LEU A 129 -8.95 13.35 -2.86
CA LEU A 129 -9.81 12.19 -3.09
C LEU A 129 -11.12 12.61 -3.76
N THR A 130 -11.51 11.90 -4.81
CA THR A 130 -12.87 12.02 -5.34
C THR A 130 -13.87 11.31 -4.42
N LEU A 131 -15.14 11.69 -4.50
CA LEU A 131 -16.23 11.06 -3.76
C LEU A 131 -16.25 9.53 -3.96
N GLU A 132 -16.10 9.08 -5.21
CA GLU A 132 -16.14 7.66 -5.56
C GLU A 132 -14.93 6.89 -5.01
N SER A 133 -13.73 7.45 -5.12
CA SER A 133 -12.53 6.87 -4.51
C SER A 133 -12.62 6.81 -2.99
N GLY A 134 -13.17 7.85 -2.35
CA GLY A 134 -13.39 7.87 -0.90
C GLY A 134 -14.35 6.78 -0.43
N LYS A 135 -15.49 6.60 -1.12
CA LYS A 135 -16.43 5.48 -0.86
C LYS A 135 -15.73 4.13 -0.98
N LEU A 136 -14.92 3.97 -2.03
CA LEU A 136 -14.22 2.73 -2.32
C LEU A 136 -13.20 2.38 -1.23
N LEU A 137 -12.44 3.36 -0.72
CA LEU A 137 -11.55 3.16 0.42
C LEU A 137 -12.32 2.79 1.70
N LEU A 138 -13.47 3.40 1.96
CA LEU A 138 -14.24 3.13 3.18
C LEU A 138 -14.90 1.75 3.22
N GLN A 139 -15.20 1.13 2.08
CA GLN A 139 -15.70 -0.25 2.02
C GLN A 139 -14.78 -1.25 2.73
N ARG A 140 -13.48 -0.95 2.78
CA ARG A 140 -12.46 -1.77 3.45
C ARG A 140 -11.77 -1.02 4.59
N GLY A 141 -11.94 0.29 4.67
CA GLY A 141 -11.41 1.17 5.70
C GLY A 141 -12.32 1.32 6.93
N THR A 142 -13.52 0.75 6.94
CA THR A 142 -14.46 0.81 8.06
C THR A 142 -14.98 -0.57 8.49
N LYS A 143 -15.46 -0.65 9.73
CA LYS A 143 -16.17 -1.81 10.29
C LYS A 143 -17.55 -1.35 10.76
N THR A 144 -18.58 -2.11 10.41
CA THR A 144 -19.93 -1.87 10.91
C THR A 144 -20.01 -2.25 12.38
N VAL A 145 -20.62 -1.38 13.18
CA VAL A 145 -20.92 -1.58 14.60
C VAL A 145 -22.36 -1.15 14.87
N GLU A 146 -22.89 -1.48 16.05
CA GLU A 146 -24.18 -0.92 16.47
C GLU A 146 -24.13 0.62 16.44
N GLY A 147 -25.08 1.25 15.76
CA GLY A 147 -25.15 2.71 15.62
C GLY A 147 -24.34 3.33 14.48
N GLY A 148 -23.59 2.54 13.68
CA GLY A 148 -22.95 3.07 12.48
C GLY A 148 -21.67 2.33 12.06
N VAL A 149 -20.60 3.09 11.81
CA VAL A 149 -19.29 2.57 11.41
C VAL A 149 -18.17 3.18 12.24
N VAL A 150 -17.11 2.40 12.43
CA VAL A 150 -15.83 2.86 12.98
C VAL A 150 -14.74 2.66 11.93
N PHE A 151 -13.72 3.52 11.94
CA PHE A 151 -12.54 3.28 11.10
C PHE A 151 -11.84 1.99 11.56
N SER A 152 -11.50 1.15 10.59
CA SER A 152 -10.85 -0.15 10.81
C SER A 152 -9.38 -0.04 11.24
N ARG A 153 -8.76 1.10 10.91
CA ARG A 153 -7.33 1.36 11.16
C ARG A 153 -7.02 1.53 12.63
N ASP A 154 -5.82 1.12 13.00
CA ASP A 154 -5.29 1.30 14.35
C ASP A 154 -4.85 2.76 14.56
N ILE A 155 -5.32 3.39 15.63
CA ILE A 155 -4.96 4.79 15.93
C ILE A 155 -3.45 4.97 16.18
N ARG A 156 -2.74 3.91 16.59
CA ARG A 156 -1.29 3.96 16.80
C ARG A 156 -0.51 4.19 15.51
N VAL A 157 -1.10 3.89 14.34
CA VAL A 157 -0.51 4.18 13.03
C VAL A 157 -0.36 5.70 12.81
N THR A 158 -1.16 6.52 13.51
CA THR A 158 -1.06 7.99 13.42
C THR A 158 -0.09 8.61 14.42
N VAL A 159 0.58 7.79 15.24
CA VAL A 159 1.54 8.28 16.24
C VAL A 159 2.87 8.57 15.56
N PHE A 160 3.44 9.74 15.87
CA PHE A 160 4.73 10.20 15.33
C PHE A 160 5.84 9.16 15.52
N ASN A 161 6.63 8.91 14.47
CA ASN A 161 7.83 8.08 14.54
C ASN A 161 8.98 8.90 15.17
N PRO A 162 9.46 8.56 16.38
CA PRO A 162 10.50 9.33 17.06
C PRO A 162 11.89 9.16 16.45
N VAL A 163 12.10 8.16 15.59
CA VAL A 163 13.42 7.86 14.99
C VAL A 163 13.24 7.59 13.49
N PRO A 164 13.03 8.65 12.67
CA PRO A 164 13.01 8.49 11.22
C PRO A 164 14.40 8.12 10.69
N LEU A 165 14.45 7.48 9.53
CA LEU A 165 15.69 7.27 8.80
C LEU A 165 16.28 8.62 8.36
N SER A 166 17.60 8.77 8.45
CA SER A 166 18.28 9.94 7.89
C SER A 166 18.29 9.88 6.36
N THR A 167 18.45 11.03 5.71
CA THR A 167 18.59 11.12 4.24
C THR A 167 19.73 10.24 3.73
N GLU A 168 20.86 10.19 4.44
CA GLU A 168 22.03 9.38 4.10
C GLU A 168 21.73 7.89 4.21
N GLN A 169 20.99 7.47 5.25
CA GLN A 169 20.54 6.08 5.38
C GLN A 169 19.60 5.70 4.23
N CYS A 170 18.67 6.57 3.87
CA CYS A 170 17.80 6.37 2.71
C CYS A 170 18.64 6.23 1.42
N ILE A 171 19.56 7.16 1.13
CA ILE A 171 20.43 7.08 -0.05
C ILE A 171 21.26 5.79 -0.07
N LEU A 172 21.79 5.37 1.08
CA LEU A 172 22.52 4.11 1.20
C LEU A 172 21.62 2.92 0.85
N MET A 173 20.38 2.86 1.35
CA MET A 173 19.43 1.81 1.00
C MET A 173 19.10 1.84 -0.51
N LEU A 174 18.86 3.02 -1.08
CA LEU A 174 18.60 3.19 -2.51
C LEU A 174 19.77 2.69 -3.36
N SER A 175 21.01 2.90 -2.93
CA SER A 175 22.20 2.41 -3.64
C SER A 175 22.31 0.88 -3.73
N LYS A 176 21.51 0.15 -2.93
CA LYS A 176 21.48 -1.31 -2.92
C LYS A 176 20.39 -1.90 -3.82
N ILE A 177 19.52 -1.08 -4.39
CA ILE A 177 18.50 -1.55 -5.32
C ILE A 177 19.21 -2.01 -6.60
N GLN A 178 18.93 -3.25 -7.02
CA GLN A 178 19.44 -3.84 -8.26
C GLN A 178 18.33 -4.10 -9.28
N ALA A 179 17.07 -4.01 -8.85
CA ALA A 179 15.92 -4.18 -9.73
C ALA A 179 15.68 -2.91 -10.55
N ASP A 180 15.03 -3.08 -11.70
CA ASP A 180 14.51 -1.95 -12.46
C ASP A 180 13.42 -1.23 -11.65
N VAL A 181 13.42 0.10 -11.74
CA VAL A 181 12.50 0.98 -11.02
C VAL A 181 11.85 1.93 -11.99
N HIS A 182 10.52 2.01 -11.95
CA HIS A 182 9.76 3.05 -12.63
C HIS A 182 9.02 3.91 -11.60
N ILE A 183 9.42 5.17 -11.49
CA ILE A 183 8.78 6.16 -10.63
C ILE A 183 7.75 6.93 -11.47
N ILE A 184 6.48 6.86 -11.07
CA ILE A 184 5.40 7.66 -11.66
C ILE A 184 5.07 8.81 -10.69
N MET A 185 5.18 10.05 -11.16
CA MET A 185 4.96 11.25 -10.36
C MET A 185 3.76 12.03 -10.88
N ALA A 186 2.84 12.43 -10.00
CA ALA A 186 1.71 13.30 -10.36
C ALA A 186 2.10 14.79 -10.24
N ASN A 187 1.77 15.62 -11.24
CA ASN A 187 2.16 17.03 -11.31
C ASN A 187 1.34 17.98 -10.41
N ASN A 188 0.12 17.60 -10.00
CA ASN A 188 -0.85 18.40 -9.25
C ASN A 188 -1.25 17.73 -7.92
N GLY A 189 -0.37 16.93 -7.32
CA GLY A 189 -0.62 16.35 -6.01
C GLY A 189 -0.67 17.44 -4.94
N HIS A 190 -1.85 17.71 -4.35
CA HIS A 190 -1.94 18.60 -3.20
C HIS A 190 -1.20 18.00 -2.00
N THR A 191 -0.31 18.81 -1.46
CA THR A 191 0.68 18.52 -0.42
C THR A 191 0.06 18.63 0.98
N SER A 192 -0.11 17.50 1.66
CA SER A 192 0.29 17.43 3.08
C SER A 192 1.78 17.06 3.12
N ASP A 193 2.48 17.48 4.16
CA ASP A 193 3.92 17.77 4.23
C ASP A 193 4.93 16.69 3.79
N MET A 194 4.50 15.47 3.46
CA MET A 194 5.37 14.35 3.07
C MET A 194 5.82 14.41 1.60
N LEU A 195 5.03 14.92 0.66
CA LEU A 195 5.43 15.02 -0.78
C LEU A 195 6.04 16.36 -1.18
N ARG A 196 6.19 17.28 -0.22
CA ARG A 196 7.24 18.29 -0.34
C ARG A 196 8.61 17.63 -0.39
N GLU A 197 8.77 16.36 -0.04
CA GLU A 197 10.05 15.64 -0.16
C GLU A 197 10.68 15.82 -1.54
N PHE A 198 10.00 15.56 -2.67
CA PHE A 198 10.63 15.76 -4.00
C PHE A 198 10.89 17.23 -4.40
N TYR A 199 10.35 18.22 -3.68
CA TYR A 199 10.61 19.65 -3.87
C TYR A 199 11.38 20.31 -2.71
N THR A 200 11.79 19.51 -1.72
CA THR A 200 12.70 19.88 -0.63
C THR A 200 14.06 19.29 -0.93
N ASP A 201 15.08 19.76 -0.22
CA ASP A 201 16.44 19.26 -0.36
C ASP A 201 16.52 17.73 -0.17
N VAL A 202 15.65 17.16 0.68
CA VAL A 202 15.61 15.72 0.98
C VAL A 202 15.20 14.89 -0.23
N GLY A 203 14.02 15.10 -0.81
CA GLY A 203 13.58 14.26 -1.93
C GLY A 203 14.21 14.66 -3.27
N GLN A 204 14.74 15.88 -3.41
CA GLN A 204 15.70 16.17 -4.50
C GLN A 204 16.97 15.33 -4.33
N ALA A 205 17.49 15.19 -3.11
CA ALA A 205 18.62 14.31 -2.82
C ALA A 205 18.27 12.82 -3.06
N LEU A 206 17.07 12.37 -2.70
CA LEU A 206 16.61 11.00 -2.98
C LEU A 206 16.46 10.76 -4.49
N LEU A 207 15.82 11.67 -5.23
CA LEU A 207 15.66 11.56 -6.69
C LEU A 207 17.02 11.56 -7.40
N LYS A 208 17.96 12.41 -6.94
CA LYS A 208 19.35 12.38 -7.39
C LYS A 208 20.02 11.05 -7.05
N GLY A 209 19.76 10.51 -5.86
CA GLY A 209 20.22 9.18 -5.45
C GLY A 209 19.70 8.07 -6.37
N TYR A 210 18.40 8.06 -6.68
CA TYR A 210 17.80 7.13 -7.65
C TYR A 210 18.46 7.24 -9.01
N LYS A 211 18.51 8.44 -9.61
CA LYS A 211 19.09 8.64 -10.95
C LYS A 211 20.58 8.33 -11.00
N GLY A 212 21.33 8.69 -9.95
CA GLY A 212 22.77 8.48 -9.89
C GLY A 212 23.17 7.03 -9.66
N ASN A 213 22.47 6.33 -8.76
CA ASN A 213 22.80 4.95 -8.39
C ASN A 213 22.23 3.93 -9.38
N LEU A 214 21.01 4.14 -9.87
CA LEU A 214 20.33 3.18 -10.73
C LEU A 214 20.56 3.45 -12.22
N LYS A 215 20.90 4.69 -12.61
CA LYS A 215 21.20 5.05 -14.02
C LYS A 215 20.11 4.54 -14.97
N GLU A 216 20.45 3.72 -15.96
CA GLU A 216 19.48 3.11 -16.89
C GLU A 216 18.42 2.21 -16.24
N HIS A 217 18.63 1.74 -15.01
CA HIS A 217 17.65 0.95 -14.25
C HIS A 217 16.54 1.80 -13.60
N CYS A 218 16.56 3.12 -13.72
CA CYS A 218 15.52 4.00 -13.16
C CYS A 218 14.88 4.88 -14.23
N GLN A 219 13.60 4.65 -14.49
CA GLN A 219 12.76 5.54 -15.30
C GLN A 219 11.90 6.42 -14.40
N VAL A 220 11.73 7.69 -14.78
CA VAL A 220 10.83 8.62 -14.09
C VAL A 220 9.86 9.20 -15.12
N THR A 221 8.57 9.06 -14.87
CA THR A 221 7.51 9.61 -15.73
C THR A 221 6.61 10.51 -14.90
N VAL A 222 6.39 11.73 -15.38
CA VAL A 222 5.45 12.66 -14.76
C VAL A 222 4.12 12.57 -15.51
N VAL A 223 3.02 12.44 -14.77
CA VAL A 223 1.66 12.38 -15.29
C VAL A 223 0.83 13.54 -14.75
N ASP A 224 -0.20 13.91 -15.51
CA ASP A 224 -1.17 14.90 -15.07
C ASP A 224 -2.14 14.31 -14.04
N GLY A 225 -2.25 14.91 -12.85
CA GLY A 225 -3.17 14.43 -11.82
C GLY A 225 -2.70 14.73 -10.41
N ASN A 226 -3.45 14.24 -9.42
CA ASN A 226 -3.18 14.47 -7.99
C ASN A 226 -2.53 13.25 -7.30
N HIS A 227 -2.36 13.31 -5.98
CA HIS A 227 -1.74 12.23 -5.19
C HIS A 227 -2.41 10.86 -5.39
N PHE A 228 -3.72 10.86 -5.62
CA PHE A 228 -4.54 9.68 -5.85
C PHE A 228 -4.80 9.42 -7.35
N VAL A 229 -3.95 9.92 -8.27
CA VAL A 229 -4.16 9.74 -9.72
C VAL A 229 -4.38 8.28 -10.11
N HIS A 230 -3.67 7.34 -9.48
CA HIS A 230 -3.83 5.90 -9.73
C HIS A 230 -5.20 5.35 -9.34
N LEU A 231 -5.90 6.02 -8.43
CA LEU A 231 -7.22 5.63 -7.94
C LEU A 231 -8.33 6.47 -8.58
N ASN A 232 -8.13 7.77 -8.76
CA ASN A 232 -9.10 8.70 -9.34
C ASN A 232 -9.20 8.57 -10.86
N GLU A 233 -8.05 8.48 -11.54
CA GLU A 233 -7.88 8.53 -13.00
C GLU A 233 -6.89 7.42 -13.44
N PRO A 234 -7.17 6.14 -13.11
CA PRO A 234 -6.24 5.02 -13.29
C PRO A 234 -5.75 4.85 -14.74
N GLU A 235 -6.54 5.25 -15.73
CA GLU A 235 -6.20 5.22 -17.15
C GLU A 235 -4.95 6.04 -17.48
N LYS A 236 -4.64 7.08 -16.69
CA LYS A 236 -3.45 7.91 -16.89
C LYS A 236 -2.15 7.21 -16.50
N VAL A 237 -2.22 6.15 -15.70
CA VAL A 237 -1.05 5.40 -15.22
C VAL A 237 -1.02 3.94 -15.70
N ALA A 238 -2.15 3.39 -16.12
CA ALA A 238 -2.28 1.96 -16.44
C ALA A 238 -1.34 1.52 -17.57
N SER A 239 -1.18 2.31 -18.64
CA SER A 239 -0.27 1.98 -19.75
C SER A 239 1.18 1.94 -19.29
N ILE A 240 1.60 2.93 -18.48
CA ILE A 240 2.96 3.04 -17.95
C ILE A 240 3.29 1.80 -17.10
N VAL A 241 2.39 1.42 -16.20
CA VAL A 241 2.55 0.20 -15.37
C VAL A 241 2.56 -1.05 -16.24
N SER A 242 1.68 -1.13 -17.25
CA SER A 242 1.62 -2.28 -18.16
C SER A 242 2.90 -2.46 -18.97
N ASP A 243 3.48 -1.37 -19.48
CA ASP A 243 4.74 -1.39 -20.22
C ASP A 243 5.89 -1.85 -19.33
N PHE A 244 5.94 -1.37 -18.08
CA PHE A 244 6.94 -1.78 -17.10
C PHE A 244 6.85 -3.28 -16.79
N LEU A 245 5.65 -3.81 -16.55
CA LEU A 245 5.42 -5.24 -16.28
C LEU A 245 5.77 -6.16 -17.46
N HIS A 246 5.74 -5.65 -18.70
CA HIS A 246 6.12 -6.43 -19.89
C HIS A 246 7.59 -6.28 -20.30
N SER A 247 8.32 -5.35 -19.68
CA SER A 247 9.71 -5.05 -20.00
C SER A 247 10.63 -6.28 -19.89
N ARG A 248 11.72 -6.28 -20.66
CA ARG A 248 12.61 -7.46 -20.81
C ARG A 248 13.22 -7.95 -19.49
N SER A 249 13.49 -7.05 -18.54
CA SER A 249 14.10 -7.39 -17.25
C SER A 249 13.16 -8.18 -16.34
N TYR A 250 11.84 -7.98 -16.47
CA TYR A 250 10.84 -8.76 -15.75
C TYR A 250 10.70 -10.19 -16.30
N ARG A 251 11.22 -10.49 -17.50
CA ARG A 251 11.20 -11.85 -18.09
C ARG A 251 12.25 -12.80 -17.52
N GLN A 252 13.26 -12.31 -16.78
CA GLN A 252 14.35 -13.13 -16.24
C GLN A 252 14.16 -13.54 -14.77
N CYS A 253 13.15 -13.02 -14.07
CA CYS A 253 12.84 -13.44 -12.71
C CYS A 253 12.03 -14.74 -12.71
N ASN A 254 12.67 -15.85 -13.07
CA ASN A 254 12.19 -17.17 -12.67
C ASN A 254 12.61 -17.38 -11.21
N LEU A 255 11.65 -17.32 -10.30
CA LEU A 255 11.81 -17.75 -8.91
C LEU A 255 11.99 -19.26 -8.81
#